data_AF-A0A8D9E2Y5-F1
#
_entry.id   AF-A0A8D9E2Y5-F1
#
_cell.length_a   1.000
_cell.length_b   1.000
_cell.length_c   1.000
_cell.angle_alpha   90.00
_cell.angle_beta   90.00
_cell.angle_gamma   90.00
#
_symmetry.space_group_name_H-M   'P 1'
#
loop_
_entity.id
_entity.type
_entity.pdbx_description
1 polymer ?
#
loop_
_entity_poly.entity_id
_entity_poly.type
_entity_poly.pdbx_seq_one_letter_code
_entity_poly.pdbx_strand_id
1 'polypeptide(L)'
;GPLLYHESWNKYYLDGMKKILELRIKDLPVSTLEKVVILTDLEYQLTQDSTGVNQILNNLLLLNPKTNTIVLLPYNIYNKHWVGLIITKDHNDSYQIKYLDSEVTSMPKQLIEDLKLVSNNLDIQINISQGNVEQQKYNNCGPEVVENFIQALTGSRLPQEQVVIYHSKLVENDLLTNLYLDDFSIEVLGSNIVQQF
;
A
#
# COMPACT_ATOMS: atom_id res chain seq x y z
N GLY A 1 14.66 -31.01 2.64
CA GLY A 1 15.31 -29.74 3.02
C GLY A 1 14.42 -28.62 2.53
N PRO A 2 14.04 -27.64 3.36
CA PRO A 2 13.08 -26.63 2.96
C PRO A 2 13.72 -25.76 1.87
N LEU A 3 13.02 -25.76 0.74
CA LEU A 3 13.43 -25.24 -0.54
C LEU A 3 13.46 -23.70 -0.55
N LEU A 4 14.36 -23.16 -1.36
CA LEU A 4 14.56 -21.77 -1.79
C LEU A 4 13.34 -21.16 -2.53
N TYR A 5 12.12 -21.35 -2.03
CA TYR A 5 10.86 -20.96 -2.70
C TYR A 5 10.27 -19.62 -2.23
N HIS A 6 10.90 -18.92 -1.29
CA HIS A 6 10.26 -17.80 -0.60
C HIS A 6 10.54 -16.40 -1.16
N GLU A 7 11.67 -16.15 -1.82
CA GLU A 7 12.06 -14.76 -2.15
C GLU A 7 11.36 -14.21 -3.39
N SER A 8 11.14 -15.03 -4.43
CA SER A 8 10.52 -14.57 -5.68
C SER A 8 9.03 -14.28 -5.53
N TRP A 9 8.28 -15.10 -4.79
CA TRP A 9 6.85 -14.88 -4.54
C TRP A 9 6.56 -13.66 -3.66
N ASN A 10 7.44 -13.34 -2.71
CA ASN A 10 7.30 -12.16 -1.85
C ASN A 10 7.38 -10.85 -2.66
N LYS A 11 8.24 -10.79 -3.68
CA LYS A 11 8.31 -9.64 -4.59
C LYS A 11 7.03 -9.49 -5.41
N TYR A 12 6.50 -10.60 -5.94
CA TYR A 12 5.18 -10.58 -6.59
C TYR A 12 4.05 -10.16 -5.64
N TYR A 13 4.16 -10.48 -4.35
CA TYR A 13 3.17 -10.09 -3.34
C TYR A 13 3.24 -8.59 -2.99
N LEU A 14 4.43 -8.01 -2.91
CA LEU A 14 4.65 -6.56 -2.72
C LEU A 14 4.22 -5.76 -3.96
N ASP A 15 4.71 -6.14 -5.15
CA ASP A 15 4.37 -5.49 -6.42
C ASP A 15 2.87 -5.60 -6.70
N GLY A 16 2.27 -6.75 -6.40
CA GLY A 16 0.82 -6.96 -6.48
C GLY A 16 0.04 -6.06 -5.53
N MET A 17 0.47 -5.93 -4.28
CA MET A 17 -0.17 -5.04 -3.29
C MET A 17 -0.12 -3.58 -3.74
N LYS A 18 1.06 -3.12 -4.18
CA LYS A 18 1.25 -1.77 -4.75
C LYS A 18 0.30 -1.54 -5.93
N LYS A 19 0.32 -2.45 -6.90
CA LYS A 19 -0.46 -2.33 -8.14
C LYS A 19 -1.96 -2.30 -7.86
N ILE A 20 -2.46 -3.21 -7.03
CA ILE A 20 -3.89 -3.27 -6.68
C ILE A 20 -4.31 -1.99 -5.95
N LEU A 21 -3.50 -1.51 -5.00
CA LEU A 21 -3.80 -0.28 -4.26
C LEU A 21 -3.86 0.94 -5.21
N GLU A 22 -2.90 1.07 -6.12
CA GLU A 22 -2.88 2.14 -7.13
C GLU A 22 -4.10 2.07 -8.04
N LEU A 23 -4.44 0.88 -8.57
CA LEU A 23 -5.61 0.69 -9.43
C LEU A 23 -6.90 1.03 -8.67
N ARG A 24 -7.01 0.56 -7.44
CA ARG A 24 -8.21 0.77 -6.62
C ARG A 24 -8.41 2.25 -6.25
N ILE A 25 -7.33 2.96 -5.97
CA ILE A 25 -7.38 4.39 -5.63
C ILE A 25 -7.70 5.25 -6.86
N LYS A 26 -7.23 4.89 -8.06
CA LYS A 26 -7.54 5.62 -9.30
C LYS A 26 -9.05 5.72 -9.59
N ASP A 27 -9.85 4.78 -9.10
CA ASP A 27 -11.31 4.79 -9.23
C ASP A 27 -12.00 5.77 -8.25
N LEU A 28 -11.26 6.43 -7.36
CA LEU A 28 -11.82 7.36 -6.38
C LEU A 28 -12.02 8.78 -6.96
N PRO A 29 -12.93 9.58 -6.38
CA PRO A 29 -13.11 10.98 -6.79
C PRO A 29 -11.80 11.78 -6.72
N VAL A 30 -11.61 12.70 -7.68
CA VAL A 30 -10.41 13.57 -7.76
C VAL A 30 -10.14 14.33 -6.45
N SER A 31 -11.20 14.78 -5.77
CA SER A 31 -11.09 15.48 -4.48
C SER A 31 -10.47 14.64 -3.36
N THR A 32 -10.58 13.31 -3.45
CA THR A 32 -9.88 12.36 -2.57
C THR A 32 -8.43 12.20 -3.02
N LEU A 33 -8.20 12.02 -4.32
CA LEU A 33 -6.87 11.81 -4.90
C LEU A 33 -5.89 12.95 -4.58
N GLU A 34 -6.34 14.20 -4.63
CA GLU A 34 -5.49 15.37 -4.33
C GLU A 34 -4.92 15.39 -2.90
N LYS A 35 -5.49 14.61 -1.99
CA LYS A 35 -5.09 14.54 -0.59
C LYS A 35 -4.33 13.26 -0.25
N VAL A 36 -4.30 12.29 -1.16
CA VAL A 36 -3.77 10.95 -0.87
C VAL A 36 -2.39 10.78 -1.49
N VAL A 37 -1.45 10.37 -0.65
CA VAL A 37 -0.12 9.91 -1.07
C VAL A 37 -0.01 8.44 -0.71
N ILE A 38 0.43 7.62 -1.65
CA ILE A 38 0.67 6.21 -1.43
C ILE A 38 2.18 6.02 -1.25
N LEU A 39 2.60 5.47 -0.12
CA LEU A 39 3.98 5.04 0.11
C LEU A 39 4.09 3.54 -0.18
N THR A 40 4.33 3.21 -1.45
CA THR A 40 4.49 1.82 -1.92
C THR A 40 5.89 1.50 -2.44
N ASP A 41 6.78 2.50 -2.52
CA ASP A 41 8.08 2.35 -3.19
C ASP A 41 9.14 1.59 -2.41
N LEU A 42 8.83 1.05 -1.22
CA LEU A 42 9.83 0.43 -0.38
C LEU A 42 9.31 -0.84 0.27
N GLU A 43 10.26 -1.73 0.55
CA GLU A 43 10.12 -2.96 1.32
C GLU A 43 9.82 -2.63 2.78
N TYR A 44 8.69 -1.95 3.02
CA TYR A 44 8.22 -1.59 4.34
C TYR A 44 7.75 -2.84 5.06
N GLN A 45 8.72 -3.51 5.66
CA GLN A 45 8.57 -4.80 6.28
C GLN A 45 9.09 -4.72 7.71
N LEU A 46 8.35 -5.30 8.65
CA LEU A 46 8.92 -5.62 9.96
C LEU A 46 9.81 -6.85 9.78
N THR A 47 11.10 -6.61 9.71
CA THR A 47 12.16 -7.61 9.75
C THR A 47 12.78 -7.66 11.14
N GLN A 48 13.59 -8.68 11.42
CA GLN A 48 14.28 -8.80 12.71
C GLN A 48 15.29 -7.67 12.98
N ASP A 49 15.68 -6.91 11.94
CA ASP A 49 16.68 -5.84 12.01
C ASP A 49 16.09 -4.42 12.01
N SER A 50 14.76 -4.28 12.10
CA SER A 50 14.02 -2.99 12.14
C SER A 50 14.33 -2.03 10.98
N THR A 51 14.88 -2.51 9.86
CA THR A 51 15.26 -1.68 8.70
C THR A 51 14.06 -0.97 8.06
N GLY A 52 12.89 -1.60 8.06
CA GLY A 52 11.65 -1.03 7.51
C GLY A 52 11.21 0.28 8.18
N VAL A 53 11.43 0.45 9.48
CA VAL A 53 10.94 1.65 10.21
C VAL A 53 11.84 2.87 9.96
N ASN A 54 13.15 2.68 9.84
CA ASN A 54 14.07 3.74 9.42
C ASN A 54 13.78 4.24 8.00
N GLN A 55 13.25 3.38 7.13
CA GLN A 55 12.80 3.81 5.81
C GLN A 55 11.51 4.62 5.89
N ILE A 56 10.53 4.22 6.71
CA ILE A 56 9.30 5.02 6.92
C ILE A 56 9.69 6.44 7.34
N LEU A 57 10.67 6.56 8.24
CA LEU A 57 11.21 7.81 8.72
C LEU A 57 11.68 8.75 7.61
N ASN A 58 12.62 8.27 6.79
CA ASN A 58 13.24 9.07 5.75
C ASN A 58 12.20 9.54 4.74
N ASN A 59 11.22 8.69 4.40
CA ASN A 59 10.20 9.06 3.44
C ASN A 59 9.17 10.04 3.99
N LEU A 60 8.77 9.91 5.26
CA LEU A 60 7.89 10.91 5.88
C LEU A 60 8.57 12.28 5.95
N LEU A 61 9.87 12.32 6.27
CA LEU A 61 10.65 13.56 6.26
C LEU A 61 10.80 14.14 4.86
N LEU A 62 11.11 13.31 3.86
CA LEU A 62 11.26 13.74 2.47
C LEU A 62 9.93 14.20 1.87
N LEU A 63 8.83 13.50 2.17
CA LEU A 63 7.49 13.90 1.75
C LEU A 63 7.06 15.21 2.42
N ASN A 64 7.43 15.39 3.69
CA ASN A 64 6.96 16.48 4.56
C ASN A 64 5.47 16.80 4.31
N PRO A 65 4.57 15.84 4.56
CA PRO A 65 3.17 15.95 4.16
C PRO A 65 2.55 17.19 4.79
N LYS A 66 1.89 18.01 3.95
CA LYS A 66 1.13 19.17 4.43
C LYS A 66 -0.03 18.69 5.30
N THR A 67 -0.51 19.55 6.19
CA THR A 67 -1.76 19.31 6.93
C THR A 67 -2.88 18.92 5.96
N ASN A 68 -3.68 17.91 6.34
CA ASN A 68 -4.71 17.25 5.51
C ASN A 68 -4.21 16.28 4.42
N THR A 69 -2.91 16.05 4.28
CA THR A 69 -2.39 14.95 3.46
C THR A 69 -2.59 13.63 4.20
N ILE A 70 -3.11 12.62 3.49
CA ILE A 70 -3.30 11.27 3.96
C ILE A 70 -2.26 10.39 3.28
N VAL A 71 -1.33 9.86 4.06
CA VAL A 71 -0.33 8.91 3.58
C VAL A 71 -0.83 7.49 3.87
N LEU A 72 -0.96 6.69 2.83
CA LEU A 72 -1.30 5.27 2.92
C LEU A 72 -0.05 4.43 2.77
N LEU A 73 0.19 3.56 3.74
CA LEU A 73 1.39 2.74 3.82
C LEU A 73 1.00 1.28 4.08
N PRO A 74 0.93 0.43 3.05
CA PRO A 74 0.86 -1.01 3.26
C PRO A 74 2.18 -1.48 3.89
N TYR A 75 2.08 -2.26 4.96
CA TYR A 75 3.22 -2.69 5.76
C TYR A 75 3.17 -4.20 5.96
N ASN A 76 4.28 -4.91 5.73
CA ASN A 76 4.31 -6.36 5.85
C ASN A 76 4.98 -6.79 7.16
N ILE A 77 4.24 -7.49 8.01
CA ILE A 77 4.79 -8.05 9.24
C ILE A 77 5.44 -9.39 8.91
N TYR A 78 6.78 -9.45 9.05
CA TYR A 78 7.60 -10.66 8.88
C TYR A 78 7.41 -11.41 7.56
N ASN A 79 7.11 -10.70 6.46
CA ASN A 79 6.85 -11.29 5.13
C ASN A 79 5.74 -12.34 5.11
N LYS A 80 4.73 -12.15 5.97
CA LYS A 80 3.64 -13.11 6.16
C LYS A 80 2.27 -12.45 6.23
N HIS A 81 2.19 -11.25 6.78
CA HIS A 81 0.92 -10.61 7.08
C HIS A 81 0.92 -9.14 6.67
N TRP A 82 -0.04 -8.74 5.83
CA TRP A 82 -0.20 -7.34 5.46
C TRP A 82 -1.07 -6.62 6.47
N VAL A 83 -0.61 -5.43 6.85
CA VAL A 83 -1.36 -4.46 7.65
C VAL A 83 -1.30 -3.10 6.98
N GLY A 84 -2.24 -2.23 7.31
CA GLY A 84 -2.29 -0.87 6.81
C GLY A 84 -1.86 0.14 7.86
N LEU A 85 -1.00 1.09 7.48
CA LEU A 85 -0.73 2.29 8.25
C LEU A 85 -1.34 3.48 7.50
N ILE A 86 -2.21 4.24 8.18
CA ILE A 86 -2.66 5.55 7.71
C ILE A 86 -1.96 6.60 8.55
N ILE A 87 -1.22 7.48 7.87
CA ILE A 87 -0.43 8.52 8.50
C ILE A 87 -0.99 9.86 8.07
N THR A 88 -1.33 10.71 9.04
CA THR A 88 -1.78 12.07 8.81
C THR A 88 -1.00 13.02 9.71
N LYS A 89 -0.86 14.27 9.27
CA LYS A 89 -0.26 15.34 10.07
C LYS A 89 -1.38 16.27 10.55
N ASP A 90 -1.46 16.50 11.85
CA ASP A 90 -2.43 17.42 12.42
C ASP A 90 -1.94 18.88 12.34
N HIS A 91 -2.76 19.80 12.86
CA HIS A 91 -2.47 21.24 12.85
C HIS A 91 -1.34 21.65 13.79
N ASN A 92 -0.92 20.79 14.72
CA ASN A 92 0.16 21.05 15.67
C ASN A 92 1.48 20.43 15.21
N ASP A 93 1.57 20.07 13.93
CA ASP A 93 2.68 19.34 13.33
C ASP A 93 2.94 17.93 13.90
N SER A 94 1.97 17.38 14.66
CA SER A 94 2.07 16.04 15.22
C SER A 94 1.55 15.00 14.21
N TYR A 95 2.24 13.86 14.15
CA TYR A 95 1.83 12.75 13.29
C TYR A 95 0.85 11.84 14.02
N GLN A 96 -0.21 11.47 13.32
CA GLN A 96 -1.22 10.51 13.76
C GLN A 96 -1.08 9.26 12.89
N ILE A 97 -0.73 8.13 13.51
CA ILE A 97 -0.60 6.83 12.85
C ILE A 97 -1.76 5.95 13.29
N LYS A 98 -2.60 5.55 12.35
CA LYS A 98 -3.67 4.57 12.55
C LYS A 98 -3.26 3.25 11.92
N TYR A 99 -3.21 2.20 12.74
CA TYR A 99 -2.87 0.83 12.33
C TYR A 99 -4.12 0.00 12.08
N LEU A 100 -4.16 -0.64 10.92
CA LEU A 100 -5.29 -1.40 10.41
C LEU A 100 -4.84 -2.84 10.21
N ASP A 101 -5.45 -3.76 10.94
CA ASP A 101 -5.14 -5.18 10.86
C ASP A 101 -6.44 -5.98 10.77
N SER A 102 -6.63 -6.63 9.63
CA SER A 102 -7.81 -7.43 9.34
C SER A 102 -7.88 -8.70 10.18
N GLU A 103 -6.80 -9.16 10.81
CA GLU A 103 -6.87 -10.22 11.83
C GLU A 103 -7.33 -9.70 13.19
N VAL A 104 -7.49 -8.38 13.34
CA VAL A 104 -7.86 -7.71 14.60
C VAL A 104 -6.85 -8.03 15.71
N THR A 105 -5.59 -8.22 15.33
CA THR A 105 -4.50 -8.37 16.29
C THR A 105 -3.98 -6.99 16.71
N SER A 106 -3.49 -6.93 17.95
CA SER A 106 -2.83 -5.73 18.45
C SER A 106 -1.56 -5.46 17.67
N MET A 107 -1.27 -4.18 17.38
CA MET A 107 0.02 -3.77 16.81
C MET A 107 1.21 -4.46 17.50
N PRO A 108 2.17 -5.03 16.75
CA PRO A 108 3.37 -5.61 17.33
C PRO A 108 4.13 -4.62 18.21
N LYS A 109 4.58 -5.07 19.39
CA LYS A 109 5.34 -4.23 20.33
C LYS A 109 6.59 -3.62 19.70
N GLN A 110 7.31 -4.40 18.89
CA GLN A 110 8.50 -3.93 18.19
C GLN A 110 8.18 -2.75 17.27
N LEU A 111 7.07 -2.81 16.51
CA LEU A 111 6.66 -1.68 15.67
C LEU A 111 6.34 -0.42 16.49
N ILE A 112 5.70 -0.58 17.67
CA ILE A 112 5.46 0.54 18.60
C ILE A 112 6.78 1.14 19.09
N GLU A 113 7.73 0.29 19.50
CA GLU A 113 9.04 0.71 19.99
C GLU A 113 9.85 1.42 18.92
N ASP A 114 9.85 0.89 17.69
CA ASP A 114 10.52 1.50 16.55
C ASP A 114 9.92 2.87 16.20
N LEU A 115 8.58 3.00 16.21
CA LEU A 115 7.90 4.28 15.98
C LEU A 115 8.18 5.30 17.10
N LYS A 116 8.31 4.85 18.36
CA LYS A 116 8.70 5.71 19.49
C LYS A 116 10.16 6.16 19.39
N LEU A 117 11.06 5.27 18.97
CA LEU A 117 12.45 5.62 18.72
C LEU A 117 12.55 6.71 17.64
N VAL A 118 11.77 6.56 16.57
CA VAL A 118 11.60 7.56 15.52
C VAL A 118 11.12 8.90 16.07
N SER A 119 10.05 8.89 16.88
CA SER A 119 9.50 10.08 17.52
C SER A 119 10.56 10.84 18.32
N ASN A 120 11.35 10.12 19.13
CA ASN A 120 12.41 10.71 19.95
C ASN A 120 13.58 11.24 19.12
N ASN A 121 14.04 10.49 18.11
CA ASN A 121 15.22 10.85 17.31
C ASN A 121 15.01 12.13 16.49
N LEU A 122 13.77 12.40 16.08
CA LEU A 122 13.44 13.56 15.26
C LEU A 122 12.80 14.71 16.04
N ASP A 123 12.61 14.55 17.35
CA ASP A 123 11.85 15.50 18.18
C ASP A 123 10.47 15.81 17.58
N ILE A 124 9.80 14.77 17.05
CA ILE A 124 8.44 14.86 16.50
C ILE A 124 7.48 14.11 17.41
N GLN A 125 6.28 14.65 17.59
CA GLN A 125 5.24 13.94 18.32
C GLN A 125 4.54 12.95 17.40
N ILE A 126 4.51 11.67 17.79
CA ILE A 126 3.76 10.62 17.11
C ILE A 126 2.71 10.06 18.06
N ASN A 127 1.46 10.08 17.61
CA ASN A 127 0.33 9.46 18.29
C ASN A 127 -0.11 8.21 17.51
N ILE A 128 -0.13 7.07 18.19
CA ILE A 128 -0.43 5.77 17.57
C ILE A 128 -1.78 5.28 18.06
N SER A 129 -2.63 4.81 17.14
CA SER A 129 -3.93 4.24 17.45
C SER A 129 -4.22 2.98 16.63
N GLN A 130 -4.99 2.05 17.21
CA GLN A 130 -5.56 0.92 16.49
C GLN A 130 -6.85 1.40 15.78
N GLY A 131 -6.97 1.15 14.49
CA GLY A 131 -8.21 1.36 13.76
C GLY A 131 -9.19 0.20 13.96
N ASN A 132 -10.48 0.54 13.96
CA ASN A 132 -11.54 -0.46 13.95
C ASN A 132 -11.80 -0.91 12.52
N VAL A 133 -11.63 -2.21 12.25
CA VAL A 133 -11.79 -2.83 10.92
C VAL A 133 -12.57 -4.13 11.04
N GLU A 134 -13.14 -4.59 9.92
CA GLU A 134 -13.79 -5.90 9.85
C GLU A 134 -12.74 -7.02 9.94
N GLN A 135 -13.03 -8.05 10.75
CA GLN A 135 -12.17 -9.23 10.86
C GLN A 135 -12.23 -10.07 9.58
N GLN A 136 -11.08 -10.43 9.02
CA GLN A 136 -10.97 -11.23 7.81
C GLN A 136 -11.55 -12.63 7.99
N LYS A 137 -12.20 -13.15 6.94
CA LYS A 137 -12.78 -14.50 6.90
C LYS A 137 -12.03 -15.47 5.98
N TYR A 138 -11.25 -14.96 5.02
CA TYR A 138 -10.74 -15.77 3.88
C TYR A 138 -9.20 -15.81 3.77
N ASN A 139 -8.47 -15.49 4.85
CA ASN A 139 -7.01 -15.42 4.84
C ASN A 139 -6.47 -14.50 3.71
N ASN A 140 -7.13 -13.36 3.53
CA ASN A 140 -6.96 -12.44 2.41
C ASN A 140 -6.42 -11.07 2.86
N CYS A 141 -5.44 -11.05 3.77
CA CYS A 141 -4.96 -9.84 4.44
C CYS A 141 -4.53 -8.71 3.48
N GLY A 142 -3.86 -9.02 2.36
CA GLY A 142 -3.47 -8.00 1.37
C GLY A 142 -4.68 -7.25 0.78
N PRO A 143 -5.63 -7.95 0.12
CA PRO A 143 -6.88 -7.37 -0.33
C PRO A 143 -7.68 -6.63 0.76
N GLU A 144 -7.71 -7.16 1.99
CA GLU A 144 -8.38 -6.49 3.12
C GLU A 144 -7.70 -5.16 3.49
N VAL A 145 -6.37 -5.07 3.45
CA VAL A 145 -5.66 -3.80 3.69
C VAL A 145 -6.06 -2.75 2.67
N VAL A 146 -6.15 -3.11 1.39
CA VAL A 146 -6.60 -2.18 0.34
C VAL A 146 -8.00 -1.67 0.66
N GLU A 147 -8.95 -2.56 0.95
CA GLU A 147 -10.33 -2.14 1.22
C GLU A 147 -10.49 -1.41 2.56
N ASN A 148 -9.66 -1.68 3.55
CA ASN A 148 -9.61 -0.90 4.79
C ASN A 148 -9.12 0.54 4.53
N PHE A 149 -8.17 0.74 3.60
CA PHE A 149 -7.82 2.08 3.15
C PHE A 149 -8.98 2.77 2.42
N ILE A 150 -9.67 2.06 1.51
CA ILE A 150 -10.84 2.61 0.80
C ILE A 150 -11.95 3.00 1.78
N GLN A 151 -12.21 2.17 2.79
CA GLN A 151 -13.18 2.48 3.84
C GLN A 151 -12.79 3.74 4.61
N ALA A 152 -11.51 3.88 4.98
CA ALA A 152 -11.03 5.05 5.71
C ALA A 152 -11.13 6.34 4.87
N LEU A 153 -10.94 6.24 3.56
CA LEU A 153 -11.01 7.39 2.65
C LEU A 153 -12.45 7.78 2.29
N THR A 154 -13.35 6.81 2.13
CA THR A 154 -14.68 7.03 1.51
C THR A 154 -15.86 6.74 2.43
N GLY A 155 -15.62 6.10 3.57
CA GLY A 155 -16.68 5.57 4.45
C GLY A 155 -17.31 4.26 3.95
N SER A 156 -16.86 3.72 2.81
CA SER A 156 -17.40 2.49 2.21
C SER A 156 -16.30 1.58 1.70
N ARG A 157 -16.56 0.27 1.67
CA ARG A 157 -15.66 -0.74 1.10
C ARG A 157 -16.45 -1.84 0.42
N LEU A 158 -15.77 -2.64 -0.39
CA LEU A 158 -16.35 -3.87 -0.91
C LEU A 158 -16.53 -4.91 0.22
N PRO A 159 -17.60 -5.71 0.17
CA PRO A 159 -17.76 -6.88 1.04
C PRO A 159 -16.63 -7.89 0.82
N GLN A 160 -16.15 -8.54 1.89
CA GLN A 160 -15.05 -9.51 1.85
C GLN A 160 -15.21 -10.59 0.78
N GLU A 161 -16.46 -11.02 0.55
CA GLU A 161 -16.83 -12.06 -0.41
C GLU A 161 -16.54 -11.67 -1.87
N GLN A 162 -16.39 -10.37 -2.15
CA GLN A 162 -16.20 -9.82 -3.49
C GLN A 162 -14.79 -9.30 -3.73
N VAL A 163 -14.02 -9.03 -2.67
CA VAL A 163 -12.75 -8.29 -2.76
C VAL A 163 -11.75 -8.99 -3.67
N VAL A 164 -11.51 -10.29 -3.46
CA VAL A 164 -10.50 -11.04 -4.23
C VAL A 164 -10.85 -11.06 -5.72
N ILE A 165 -12.12 -11.30 -6.06
CA ILE A 165 -12.58 -11.34 -7.45
C ILE A 165 -12.47 -9.95 -8.09
N TYR A 166 -12.88 -8.90 -7.38
CA TYR A 166 -12.83 -7.54 -7.89
C TYR A 166 -11.38 -7.08 -8.13
N HIS A 167 -10.48 -7.28 -7.16
CA HIS A 167 -9.07 -6.92 -7.31
C HIS A 167 -8.38 -7.73 -8.41
N SER A 168 -8.72 -9.01 -8.57
CA SER A 168 -8.19 -9.83 -9.68
C SER A 168 -8.60 -9.25 -11.03
N LYS A 169 -9.87 -8.83 -11.17
CA LYS A 169 -10.37 -8.18 -12.40
C LYS A 169 -9.71 -6.82 -12.67
N LEU A 170 -9.42 -6.04 -11.64
CA LEU A 170 -8.68 -4.79 -11.81
C LEU A 170 -7.31 -5.04 -12.44
N VAL A 171 -6.58 -6.03 -11.92
CA VAL A 171 -5.25 -6.40 -12.45
C VAL A 171 -5.37 -6.97 -13.86
N GLU A 172 -6.33 -7.87 -14.11
CA GLU A 172 -6.59 -8.43 -15.44
C GLU A 172 -6.86 -7.34 -16.47
N ASN A 173 -7.74 -6.38 -16.15
CA ASN A 173 -8.08 -5.28 -17.06
C ASN A 173 -6.87 -4.38 -17.35
N ASP A 174 -6.04 -4.09 -16.35
CA ASP A 174 -4.81 -3.32 -16.54
C ASP A 174 -3.82 -4.06 -17.44
N LEU A 175 -3.63 -5.36 -17.23
CA LEU A 175 -2.78 -6.21 -18.08
C LEU A 175 -3.28 -6.24 -19.53
N LEU A 176 -4.58 -6.47 -19.74
CA LEU A 176 -5.17 -6.47 -21.07
C LEU A 176 -5.02 -5.10 -21.75
N THR A 177 -5.26 -4.00 -21.04
CA THR A 177 -5.09 -2.65 -21.58
C THR A 177 -3.66 -2.41 -22.04
N ASN A 178 -2.67 -2.83 -21.25
CA ASN A 178 -1.26 -2.69 -21.62
C ASN A 178 -0.90 -3.56 -22.84
N LEU A 179 -1.40 -4.80 -22.91
CA LEU A 179 -1.19 -5.67 -24.07
C LEU A 179 -1.77 -5.09 -25.37
N TYR A 180 -2.98 -4.51 -25.32
CA TYR A 180 -3.57 -3.86 -26.49
C TYR A 180 -2.76 -2.62 -26.93
N LEU A 181 -2.20 -1.85 -25.99
CA LEU A 181 -1.34 -0.71 -26.33
C LEU A 181 -0.01 -1.16 -26.95
N ASP A 182 0.55 -2.27 -26.48
CA ASP A 182 1.77 -2.86 -27.04
C ASP A 182 1.53 -3.41 -28.47
N ASP A 183 0.40 -4.08 -28.72
CA ASP A 183 0.05 -4.58 -30.06
C ASP A 183 -0.15 -3.44 -31.10
N PHE A 184 -0.75 -2.31 -30.70
CA PHE A 184 -0.85 -1.12 -31.56
C PHE A 184 0.52 -0.50 -31.88
N SER A 185 1.48 -0.58 -30.95
CA SER A 185 2.83 -0.06 -31.19
C SER A 185 3.62 -0.90 -32.20
N ILE A 186 3.28 -2.19 -32.34
CA ILE A 186 3.86 -3.09 -33.34
C ILE A 186 3.25 -2.85 -34.74
N GLU A 187 1.94 -2.61 -34.85
CA GLU A 187 1.30 -2.31 -36.13
C GLU A 187 1.73 -0.95 -36.74
N VAL A 188 2.01 0.06 -35.90
CA VAL A 188 2.49 1.37 -36.36
C VAL A 188 3.96 1.32 -36.82
N LEU A 189 4.76 0.38 -36.32
CA LEU A 189 6.12 0.14 -36.82
C LEU A 189 6.16 -0.73 -38.09
N GLY A 190 5.11 -1.53 -38.35
CA GLY A 190 4.99 -2.36 -39.56
C GLY A 190 4.50 -1.62 -40.81
N SER A 191 3.97 -0.40 -40.68
CA SER A 191 3.33 0.34 -41.79
C SER A 191 4.21 1.43 -42.44
N ASN A 192 5.45 1.62 -41.99
CA ASN A 192 6.38 2.64 -42.52
C ASN A 192 7.53 2.09 -43.40
N ILE A 193 7.46 0.85 -43.89
CA ILE A 193 8.47 0.30 -44.83
C ILE A 193 7.82 -0.15 -46.14
N VAL A 194 7.08 0.72 -46.83
CA VAL A 194 6.93 0.63 -48.30
C VAL A 194 6.73 2.02 -48.87
N GLN A 195 7.81 2.78 -49.06
CA GLN A 195 7.92 3.77 -50.15
C GLN A 195 9.38 4.22 -50.25
N GLN A 196 10.16 3.45 -51.00
CA GLN A 196 11.29 3.91 -51.82
C GLN A 196 11.78 2.69 -52.61
N PHE A 197 11.36 2.59 -53.86
CA PHE A 197 12.18 2.43 -55.08
C PHE A 197 11.25 2.47 -56.29
#